data_AF-A0A5C9ENG5-F1
#
_entry.id   AF-A0A5C9ENG5-F1
#
_cell.length_a   1.000
_cell.length_b   1.000
_cell.length_c   1.000
_cell.angle_alpha   90.00
_cell.angle_beta   90.00
_cell.angle_gamma   90.00
#
_symmetry.space_group_name_H-M   'P 1'
#
loop_
_entity.id
_entity.type
_entity.pdbx_description
1 polymer ?
#
loop_
_entity_poly.entity_id
_entity_poly.type
_entity_poly.pdbx_seq_one_letter_code
_entity_poly.pdbx_strand_id
1 'polypeptide(L)'
;MTEMNCFIDRNISKSLSISSMGLEYFLAKMDIEHDFKVNIAEILKESKRLPASLNHHGKYIGGLFDHTLLVTNYAYQIWKDPSIINSFKAFLESQAVNISNGYKNLDGSKVIQTALCHDFGKIPYYGYKKNLQNRTIYTSRQLVENIKIELCERFDLTGKDMHVDQAFAVMNQYGVDYDDEISLGIIFHHGKWARYEPFKPNRLSELIHIADMIASQYYDI
;
A
#
# COMPACT_ATOMS: atom_id res chain seq x y z
N MET A 1 -22.18 17.31 8.18
CA MET A 1 -21.13 16.44 8.74
C MET A 1 -21.01 15.25 7.80
N THR A 2 -20.11 15.35 6.83
CA THR A 2 -19.80 14.25 5.90
C THR A 2 -19.17 13.12 6.69
N GLU A 3 -19.77 11.94 6.67
CA GLU A 3 -19.18 10.73 7.25
C GLU A 3 -17.78 10.53 6.67
N MET A 4 -16.75 10.75 7.48
CA MET A 4 -15.38 10.39 7.14
C MET A 4 -15.37 8.87 6.95
N ASN A 5 -15.14 8.43 5.72
CA ASN A 5 -15.19 7.02 5.32
C ASN A 5 -13.96 6.31 5.93
N CYS A 6 -14.05 5.90 7.20
CA CYS A 6 -12.89 5.35 7.93
C CYS A 6 -12.60 3.90 7.58
N PHE A 7 -13.58 2.99 7.65
CA PHE A 7 -13.42 1.58 7.28
C PHE A 7 -14.80 1.03 6.89
N ILE A 8 -14.84 0.09 5.95
CA ILE A 8 -16.05 -0.65 5.57
C ILE A 8 -16.42 -1.60 6.70
N ASP A 9 -15.46 -2.36 7.23
CA ASP A 9 -15.63 -3.12 8.46
C ASP A 9 -15.50 -2.22 9.69
N ARG A 10 -16.65 -1.94 10.31
CA ARG A 10 -16.74 -1.12 11.52
C ARG A 10 -16.01 -1.73 12.72
N ASN A 11 -15.77 -3.03 12.74
CA ASN A 11 -15.05 -3.68 13.84
C ASN A 11 -13.57 -3.30 13.85
N ILE A 12 -12.97 -3.06 12.67
CA ILE A 12 -11.59 -2.54 12.58
C ILE A 12 -11.49 -1.24 13.37
N SER A 13 -12.38 -0.28 13.11
CA SER A 13 -12.35 1.02 13.80
C SER A 13 -12.44 0.94 15.33
N LYS A 14 -13.10 -0.09 15.86
CA LYS A 14 -13.29 -0.30 17.31
C LYS A 14 -12.08 -0.95 17.98
N SER A 15 -11.24 -1.66 17.21
CA SER A 15 -10.09 -2.41 17.73
C SER A 15 -8.76 -1.65 17.61
N LEU A 16 -8.74 -0.52 16.90
CA LEU A 16 -7.50 0.25 16.72
C LEU A 16 -7.00 0.86 18.03
N SER A 17 -5.71 0.72 18.25
CA SER A 17 -4.97 1.42 19.32
C SER A 17 -4.54 2.84 18.93
N ILE A 18 -4.86 3.28 17.71
CA ILE A 18 -4.46 4.56 17.12
C ILE A 18 -5.68 5.36 16.68
N SER A 19 -5.52 6.69 16.61
CA SER A 19 -6.50 7.54 15.92
C SER A 19 -6.47 7.24 14.42
N SER A 20 -7.61 6.83 13.88
CA SER A 20 -7.76 6.60 12.44
C SER A 20 -8.24 7.84 11.69
N MET A 21 -7.83 7.94 10.44
CA MET A 21 -8.18 8.97 9.47
C MET A 21 -8.75 8.31 8.22
N GLY A 22 -9.70 8.99 7.57
CA GLY A 22 -10.27 8.56 6.30
C GLY A 22 -9.41 8.91 5.09
N LEU A 23 -9.76 8.37 3.92
CA LEU A 23 -9.05 8.61 2.66
C LEU A 23 -8.94 10.11 2.32
N GLU A 24 -10.02 10.87 2.49
CA GLU A 24 -10.06 12.29 2.14
C GLU A 24 -9.05 13.12 2.96
N TYR A 25 -8.82 12.73 4.22
CA TYR A 25 -7.79 13.34 5.05
C TYR A 25 -6.40 13.11 4.47
N PHE A 26 -6.09 11.88 4.06
CA PHE A 26 -4.79 11.52 3.51
C PHE A 26 -4.53 12.20 2.17
N LEU A 27 -5.51 12.21 1.26
CA LEU A 27 -5.40 12.91 -0.02
C LEU A 27 -5.14 14.41 0.17
N ALA A 28 -5.77 15.03 1.18
CA ALA A 28 -5.54 16.45 1.50
C ALA A 28 -4.15 16.73 2.11
N LYS A 29 -3.46 15.71 2.62
CA LYS A 29 -2.12 15.81 3.22
C LYS A 29 -0.98 15.55 2.25
N MET A 30 -1.25 14.99 1.08
CA MET A 30 -0.25 14.79 0.04
C MET A 30 0.06 16.11 -0.68
N ASP A 31 1.33 16.39 -0.90
CA ASP A 31 1.84 17.50 -1.70
C ASP A 31 2.12 17.04 -3.13
N ILE A 32 1.05 16.74 -3.86
CA ILE A 32 1.06 16.36 -5.28
C ILE A 32 -0.10 17.06 -6.00
N GLU A 33 -0.07 17.03 -7.33
CA GLU A 33 -1.11 17.62 -8.19
C GLU A 33 -2.51 17.06 -7.87
N HIS A 34 -3.52 17.90 -8.05
CA HIS A 34 -4.91 17.54 -7.74
C HIS A 34 -5.38 16.33 -8.57
N ASP A 35 -5.03 16.30 -9.86
CA ASP A 35 -5.44 15.24 -10.76
C ASP A 35 -4.89 13.87 -10.32
N PHE A 36 -3.65 13.83 -9.81
CA PHE A 36 -3.08 12.59 -9.26
C PHE A 36 -3.83 12.10 -8.02
N LYS A 37 -4.27 13.02 -7.13
CA LYS A 37 -5.10 12.67 -5.96
C LYS A 37 -6.47 12.12 -6.38
N VAL A 38 -7.07 12.71 -7.41
CA VAL A 38 -8.33 12.22 -7.99
C VAL A 38 -8.14 10.81 -8.56
N ASN A 39 -7.07 10.58 -9.31
CA ASN A 39 -6.77 9.26 -9.88
C ASN A 39 -6.55 8.18 -8.80
N ILE A 40 -5.80 8.49 -7.74
CA ILE A 40 -5.65 7.60 -6.57
C ILE A 40 -7.02 7.28 -5.95
N ALA A 41 -7.88 8.29 -5.77
CA ALA A 41 -9.21 8.10 -5.21
C ALA A 41 -10.09 7.20 -6.10
N GLU A 42 -10.08 7.40 -7.42
CA GLU A 42 -10.83 6.55 -8.36
C GLU A 42 -10.34 5.10 -8.36
N ILE A 43 -9.02 4.88 -8.33
CA ILE A 43 -8.44 3.53 -8.22
C ILE A 43 -8.91 2.84 -6.93
N LEU A 44 -8.85 3.55 -5.80
CA LEU A 44 -9.27 3.04 -4.50
C LEU A 44 -10.79 2.85 -4.38
N LYS A 45 -11.63 3.48 -5.21
CA LYS A 45 -13.06 3.15 -5.25
C LYS A 45 -13.28 1.71 -5.73
N GLU A 46 -12.45 1.20 -6.65
CA GLU A 46 -12.60 -0.17 -7.12
C GLU A 46 -12.12 -1.19 -6.09
N SER A 47 -11.12 -0.86 -5.26
CA SER A 47 -10.66 -1.73 -4.17
C SER A 47 -11.73 -1.99 -3.11
N LYS A 48 -12.73 -1.10 -2.95
CA LYS A 48 -13.91 -1.30 -2.07
C LYS A 48 -14.76 -2.51 -2.46
N ARG A 49 -14.59 -3.05 -3.67
CA ARG A 49 -15.33 -4.22 -4.19
C ARG A 49 -14.52 -5.51 -4.07
N LEU A 50 -13.31 -5.45 -3.51
CA LEU A 50 -12.34 -6.53 -3.53
C LEU A 50 -11.91 -6.92 -2.11
N PRO A 51 -11.56 -8.20 -1.88
CA PRO A 51 -10.95 -8.62 -0.62
C PRO A 51 -9.46 -8.27 -0.57
N ALA A 52 -8.89 -8.14 0.64
CA ALA A 52 -7.46 -7.90 0.84
C ALA A 52 -6.61 -9.09 0.37
N SER A 53 -7.18 -10.30 0.47
CA SER A 53 -6.58 -11.54 -0.02
C SER A 53 -7.63 -12.45 -0.65
N LEU A 54 -7.24 -13.20 -1.68
CA LEU A 54 -8.09 -14.23 -2.27
C LEU A 54 -8.25 -15.45 -1.35
N ASN A 55 -7.21 -15.78 -0.56
CA ASN A 55 -7.10 -17.04 0.17
C ASN A 55 -6.70 -16.88 1.66
N HIS A 56 -6.32 -15.68 2.12
CA HIS A 56 -5.90 -15.39 3.49
C HIS A 56 -6.72 -14.24 4.11
N HIS A 57 -6.24 -13.57 5.15
CA HIS A 57 -6.98 -12.59 5.94
C HIS A 57 -7.67 -11.48 5.10
N GLY A 58 -8.78 -10.93 5.62
CA GLY A 58 -9.52 -9.84 4.95
C GLY A 58 -10.30 -10.28 3.69
N LYS A 59 -10.87 -11.49 3.70
CA LYS A 59 -11.60 -12.10 2.55
C LYS A 59 -12.94 -11.46 2.20
N TYR A 60 -13.37 -10.43 2.92
CA TYR A 60 -14.67 -9.79 2.73
C TYR A 60 -14.62 -8.73 1.63
N ILE A 61 -15.79 -8.38 1.07
CA ILE A 61 -15.91 -7.30 0.07
C ILE A 61 -15.58 -5.98 0.75
N GLY A 62 -14.56 -5.29 0.26
CA GLY A 62 -14.05 -4.06 0.86
C GLY A 62 -12.76 -4.25 1.65
N GLY A 63 -12.34 -5.50 1.88
CA GLY A 63 -11.14 -5.81 2.63
C GLY A 63 -9.88 -5.18 2.04
N LEU A 64 -9.76 -5.07 0.71
CA LEU A 64 -8.58 -4.45 0.09
C LEU A 64 -8.53 -2.95 0.40
N PHE A 65 -9.67 -2.26 0.31
CA PHE A 65 -9.75 -0.84 0.68
C PHE A 65 -9.41 -0.64 2.16
N ASP A 66 -10.00 -1.43 3.05
CA ASP A 66 -9.76 -1.33 4.48
C ASP A 66 -8.29 -1.62 4.81
N HIS A 67 -7.67 -2.57 4.12
CA HIS A 67 -6.26 -2.92 4.30
C HIS A 67 -5.35 -1.79 3.89
N THR A 68 -5.52 -1.27 2.68
CA THR A 68 -4.75 -0.11 2.22
C THR A 68 -4.90 1.08 3.17
N LEU A 69 -6.12 1.35 3.67
CA LEU A 69 -6.37 2.45 4.59
C LEU A 69 -5.78 2.20 5.98
N LEU A 70 -5.76 0.95 6.44
CA LEU A 70 -5.15 0.55 7.71
C LEU A 70 -3.63 0.70 7.66
N VAL A 71 -2.99 0.22 6.57
CA VAL A 71 -1.56 0.41 6.30
C VAL A 71 -1.22 1.90 6.27
N THR A 72 -2.02 2.70 5.57
CA THR A 72 -1.83 4.16 5.49
C THR A 72 -1.92 4.82 6.87
N ASN A 73 -2.89 4.42 7.69
CA ASN A 73 -3.01 4.90 9.06
C ASN A 73 -1.79 4.55 9.91
N TYR A 74 -1.32 3.31 9.89
CA TYR A 74 -0.13 2.93 10.66
C TYR A 74 1.14 3.61 10.16
N ALA A 75 1.37 3.66 8.84
CA ALA A 75 2.52 4.35 8.26
C ALA A 75 2.55 5.82 8.67
N TYR A 76 1.40 6.50 8.59
CA TYR A 76 1.26 7.90 8.99
C TYR A 76 1.49 8.12 10.49
N GLN A 77 0.91 7.28 11.34
CA GLN A 77 1.06 7.41 12.79
C GLN A 77 2.50 7.11 13.24
N ILE A 78 3.15 6.08 12.69
CA ILE A 78 4.56 5.76 12.95
C ILE A 78 5.47 6.89 12.46
N TRP A 79 5.19 7.48 11.30
CA TRP A 79 5.93 8.64 10.79
C TRP A 79 5.86 9.83 11.77
N LYS A 80 4.67 10.12 12.32
CA LYS A 80 4.50 11.20 13.30
C LYS A 80 5.17 10.90 14.64
N ASP A 81 4.99 9.69 15.11
CA ASP A 81 5.47 9.20 16.40
C ASP A 81 5.98 7.75 16.28
N PRO A 82 7.29 7.57 16.05
CA PRO A 82 7.90 6.25 15.94
C PRO A 82 7.76 5.39 17.21
N SER A 83 7.42 5.98 18.37
CA SER A 83 7.25 5.23 19.61
C SER A 83 6.08 4.24 19.55
N ILE A 84 5.13 4.43 18.62
CA ILE A 84 4.02 3.52 18.35
C ILE A 84 4.51 2.11 18.00
N ILE A 85 5.69 1.98 17.37
CA ILE A 85 6.29 0.68 17.04
C ILE A 85 6.51 -0.16 18.31
N ASN A 86 6.76 0.45 19.46
CA ASN A 86 7.03 -0.26 20.71
C ASN A 86 5.87 -1.17 21.13
N SER A 87 4.63 -0.78 20.83
CA SER A 87 3.44 -1.61 21.10
C SER A 87 3.37 -2.89 20.27
N PHE A 88 4.11 -2.95 19.16
CA PHE A 88 4.12 -4.08 18.22
C PHE A 88 5.48 -4.78 18.14
N LYS A 89 6.48 -4.31 18.91
CA LYS A 89 7.87 -4.74 18.79
C LYS A 89 8.05 -6.26 18.89
N ALA A 90 7.43 -6.89 19.89
CA ALA A 90 7.54 -8.35 20.08
C ALA A 90 7.00 -9.13 18.87
N PHE A 91 5.88 -8.67 18.29
CA PHE A 91 5.33 -9.27 17.07
C PHE A 91 6.26 -9.06 15.87
N LEU A 92 6.71 -7.83 15.63
CA LEU A 92 7.57 -7.50 14.50
C LEU A 92 8.90 -8.26 14.55
N GLU A 93 9.50 -8.39 15.74
CA GLU A 93 10.70 -9.19 15.96
C GLU A 93 10.46 -10.68 15.69
N SER A 94 9.31 -11.23 16.11
CA SER A 94 8.93 -12.62 15.82
C SER A 94 8.81 -12.91 14.32
N GLN A 95 8.49 -11.87 13.54
CA GLN A 95 8.39 -11.92 12.08
C GLN A 95 9.71 -11.54 11.39
N ALA A 96 10.81 -11.33 12.13
CA ALA A 96 12.11 -10.92 11.60
C ALA A 96 12.07 -9.61 10.76
N VAL A 97 11.13 -8.72 11.09
CA VAL A 97 10.98 -7.39 10.46
C VAL A 97 12.11 -6.48 10.93
N ASN A 98 12.79 -5.83 9.99
CA ASN A 98 13.80 -4.83 10.32
C ASN A 98 13.11 -3.55 10.81
N ILE A 99 13.65 -2.96 11.89
CA ILE A 99 13.18 -1.69 12.46
C ILE A 99 14.36 -0.75 12.61
N SER A 100 14.47 0.22 11.72
CA SER A 100 15.43 1.32 11.77
C SER A 100 14.87 2.55 12.48
N ASN A 101 15.74 3.56 12.67
CA ASN A 101 15.35 4.86 13.22
C ASN A 101 15.19 5.89 12.10
N GLY A 102 14.62 7.05 12.43
CA GLY A 102 14.57 8.21 11.54
C GLY A 102 13.39 8.23 10.57
N TYR A 103 12.33 7.47 10.82
CA TYR A 103 11.09 7.52 10.01
C TYR A 103 10.49 8.92 9.94
N LYS A 104 10.60 9.70 11.02
CA LYS A 104 10.11 11.09 11.08
C LYS A 104 10.82 12.05 10.10
N ASN A 105 11.97 11.64 9.55
CA ASN A 105 12.72 12.42 8.56
C ASN A 105 12.25 12.14 7.12
N LEU A 106 11.37 11.16 6.92
CA LEU A 106 10.77 10.91 5.61
C LEU A 106 9.81 12.05 5.25
N ASP A 107 9.64 12.28 3.95
CA ASP A 107 8.58 13.13 3.43
C ASP A 107 7.21 12.49 3.71
N GLY A 108 6.39 13.17 4.51
CA GLY A 108 5.05 12.69 4.88
C GLY A 108 4.11 12.52 3.69
N SER A 109 4.25 13.32 2.63
CA SER A 109 3.50 13.16 1.38
C SER A 109 3.80 11.82 0.73
N LYS A 110 5.08 11.48 0.62
CA LYS A 110 5.54 10.21 0.04
C LYS A 110 5.14 9.02 0.90
N VAL A 111 5.22 9.12 2.22
CA VAL A 111 4.73 8.08 3.15
C VAL A 111 3.27 7.74 2.85
N ILE A 112 2.42 8.75 2.76
CA ILE A 112 0.99 8.57 2.49
C ILE A 112 0.79 7.98 1.09
N GLN A 113 1.47 8.54 0.08
CA GLN A 113 1.33 8.10 -1.31
C GLN A 113 1.75 6.64 -1.49
N THR A 114 2.94 6.27 -1.01
CA THR A 114 3.41 4.88 -1.09
C THR A 114 2.46 3.94 -0.38
N ALA A 115 1.96 4.30 0.82
CA ALA A 115 1.01 3.47 1.55
C ALA A 115 -0.33 3.30 0.80
N LEU A 116 -0.86 4.34 0.17
CA LEU A 116 -2.10 4.24 -0.61
C LEU A 116 -1.92 3.42 -1.90
N CYS A 117 -0.73 3.49 -2.52
CA CYS A 117 -0.48 2.87 -3.83
C CYS A 117 0.14 1.47 -3.75
N HIS A 118 0.72 1.05 -2.62
CA HIS A 118 1.54 -0.18 -2.54
C HIS A 118 0.81 -1.40 -3.09
N ASP A 119 -0.50 -1.46 -2.84
CA ASP A 119 -1.32 -2.63 -3.12
C ASP A 119 -2.12 -2.57 -4.43
N PHE A 120 -1.92 -1.52 -5.25
CA PHE A 120 -2.69 -1.28 -6.47
C PHE A 120 -2.66 -2.46 -7.44
N GLY A 121 -1.58 -3.24 -7.47
CA GLY A 121 -1.47 -4.39 -8.34
C GLY A 121 -2.43 -5.54 -8.00
N LYS A 122 -3.01 -5.58 -6.80
CA LYS A 122 -4.07 -6.54 -6.45
C LYS A 122 -5.38 -6.21 -7.17
N ILE A 123 -5.68 -4.95 -7.42
CA ILE A 123 -6.98 -4.50 -7.97
C ILE A 123 -7.32 -5.16 -9.32
N PRO A 124 -6.50 -5.00 -10.39
CA PRO A 124 -6.80 -5.61 -11.69
C PRO A 124 -6.82 -7.14 -11.63
N TYR A 125 -5.87 -7.75 -10.91
CA TYR A 125 -5.76 -9.20 -10.77
C TYR A 125 -6.94 -9.81 -10.00
N TYR A 126 -7.33 -9.24 -8.87
CA TYR A 126 -8.43 -9.74 -8.06
C TYR A 126 -9.77 -9.48 -8.74
N GLY A 127 -9.94 -8.32 -9.38
CA GLY A 127 -11.10 -8.04 -10.22
C GLY A 127 -11.28 -9.10 -11.32
N TYR A 128 -10.19 -9.52 -11.96
CA TYR A 128 -10.22 -10.62 -12.93
C TYR A 128 -10.60 -11.95 -12.26
N LYS A 129 -9.91 -12.34 -11.19
CA LYS A 129 -10.13 -13.62 -10.51
C LYS A 129 -11.53 -13.77 -9.91
N LYS A 130 -12.17 -12.67 -9.51
CA LYS A 130 -13.54 -12.64 -8.98
C LYS A 130 -14.61 -12.42 -10.06
N ASN A 131 -14.24 -12.36 -11.34
CA ASN A 131 -15.16 -12.04 -12.45
C ASN A 131 -15.99 -10.77 -12.17
N LEU A 132 -15.34 -9.74 -11.62
CA LEU A 132 -16.02 -8.49 -11.25
C LEU A 132 -16.61 -7.86 -12.51
N GLN A 133 -17.90 -7.54 -12.47
CA GLN A 133 -18.61 -6.90 -13.58
C GLN A 133 -18.28 -5.41 -13.63
N ASN A 134 -18.26 -4.82 -14.83
CA ASN A 134 -18.03 -3.39 -15.04
C ASN A 134 -16.76 -2.89 -14.32
N ARG A 135 -15.62 -3.56 -14.57
CA ARG A 135 -14.32 -3.13 -14.03
C ARG A 135 -13.87 -1.87 -14.74
N THR A 136 -13.31 -0.94 -13.96
CA THR A 136 -12.73 0.31 -14.46
C THR A 136 -11.21 0.33 -14.35
N ILE A 137 -10.65 -0.46 -13.42
CA ILE A 137 -9.21 -0.65 -13.22
C ILE A 137 -8.75 -1.98 -13.81
N TYR A 138 -7.94 -1.91 -14.86
CA TYR A 138 -7.34 -3.07 -15.53
C TYR A 138 -5.97 -2.69 -16.10
N THR A 139 -5.13 -3.69 -16.36
CA THR A 139 -3.84 -3.51 -17.04
C THR A 139 -3.68 -4.57 -18.12
N SER A 140 -2.77 -4.34 -19.07
CA SER A 140 -2.41 -5.34 -20.08
C SER A 140 -1.14 -6.10 -19.70
N ARG A 141 -1.02 -7.34 -20.15
CA ARG A 141 0.21 -8.14 -19.96
C ARG A 141 1.44 -7.45 -20.55
N GLN A 142 1.30 -6.79 -21.69
CA GLN A 142 2.40 -6.06 -22.33
C GLN A 142 2.86 -4.88 -21.47
N LEU A 143 1.93 -4.11 -20.91
CA LEU A 143 2.25 -3.00 -20.03
C LEU A 143 3.01 -3.49 -18.79
N VAL A 144 2.51 -4.55 -18.14
CA VAL A 144 3.17 -5.12 -16.94
C VAL A 144 4.59 -5.62 -17.26
N GLU A 145 4.79 -6.25 -18.41
CA GLU A 145 6.13 -6.72 -18.80
C GLU A 145 7.08 -5.55 -19.13
N ASN A 146 6.58 -4.49 -19.78
CA ASN A 146 7.36 -3.28 -20.04
C ASN A 146 7.80 -2.61 -18.72
N ILE A 147 6.88 -2.51 -17.76
CA ILE A 147 7.17 -1.98 -16.42
C ILE A 147 8.25 -2.80 -15.72
N LYS A 148 8.14 -4.13 -15.75
CA LYS A 148 9.17 -5.00 -15.15
C LYS A 148 10.55 -4.72 -15.74
N ILE A 149 10.65 -4.57 -17.07
CA ILE A 149 11.91 -4.25 -17.75
C ILE A 149 12.43 -2.88 -17.29
N GLU A 150 11.57 -1.87 -17.28
CA GLU A 150 11.91 -0.51 -16.82
C GLU A 150 12.43 -0.51 -15.38
N LEU A 151 11.76 -1.18 -14.45
CA LEU A 151 12.18 -1.26 -13.05
C LEU A 151 13.53 -1.95 -12.89
N CYS A 152 13.75 -3.06 -13.61
CA CYS A 152 15.03 -3.77 -13.63
C CYS A 152 16.16 -2.87 -14.13
N GLU A 153 15.95 -2.15 -15.23
CA GLU A 153 16.95 -1.26 -15.82
C GLU A 153 17.22 -0.03 -14.94
N ARG A 154 16.16 0.62 -14.44
CA ARG A 154 16.24 1.87 -13.66
C ARG A 154 16.92 1.68 -12.31
N PHE A 155 16.68 0.56 -11.64
CA PHE A 155 17.18 0.31 -10.28
C PHE A 155 18.30 -0.73 -10.21
N ASP A 156 18.77 -1.22 -11.37
CA ASP A 156 19.77 -2.29 -11.46
C ASP A 156 19.31 -3.50 -10.62
N LEU A 157 18.16 -4.05 -11.03
CA LEU A 157 17.48 -5.17 -10.39
C LEU A 157 17.25 -6.31 -11.37
N THR A 158 17.02 -7.49 -10.81
CA THR A 158 16.58 -8.72 -11.47
C THR A 158 15.42 -9.30 -10.68
N GLY A 159 14.61 -10.15 -11.31
CA GLY A 159 13.47 -10.79 -10.66
C GLY A 159 12.14 -10.35 -11.26
N LYS A 160 11.07 -10.71 -10.54
CA LYS A 160 9.70 -10.46 -10.97
C LYS A 160 8.74 -10.54 -9.80
N ASP A 161 7.98 -9.47 -9.59
CA ASP A 161 6.86 -9.47 -8.67
C ASP A 161 5.61 -8.97 -9.37
N MET A 162 4.77 -9.90 -9.83
CA MET A 162 3.53 -9.61 -10.56
C MET A 162 2.59 -8.66 -9.82
N HIS A 163 2.67 -8.59 -8.49
CA HIS A 163 1.89 -7.65 -7.70
C HIS A 163 2.48 -6.23 -7.81
N VAL A 164 3.78 -6.08 -7.56
CA VAL A 164 4.50 -4.80 -7.69
C VAL A 164 4.44 -4.28 -9.13
N ASP A 165 4.74 -5.11 -10.12
CA ASP A 165 4.73 -4.75 -11.54
C ASP A 165 3.35 -4.24 -11.98
N GLN A 166 2.29 -4.86 -11.46
CA GLN A 166 0.93 -4.39 -11.72
C GLN A 166 0.59 -3.09 -10.99
N ALA A 167 1.14 -2.84 -9.80
CA ALA A 167 0.91 -1.58 -9.10
C ALA A 167 1.45 -0.40 -9.93
N PHE A 168 2.66 -0.51 -10.45
CA PHE A 168 3.25 0.48 -11.36
C PHE A 168 2.51 0.56 -12.70
N ALA A 169 2.09 -0.57 -13.28
CA ALA A 169 1.27 -0.55 -14.49
C ALA A 169 -0.06 0.19 -14.28
N VAL A 170 -0.70 0.04 -13.11
CA VAL A 170 -1.90 0.81 -12.74
C VAL A 170 -1.54 2.29 -12.61
N MET A 171 -0.49 2.65 -11.87
CA MET A 171 -0.11 4.06 -11.71
C MET A 171 0.18 4.73 -13.07
N ASN A 172 0.92 4.08 -13.96
CA ASN A 172 1.22 4.62 -15.29
C ASN A 172 -0.01 4.71 -16.19
N GLN A 173 -0.88 3.70 -16.20
CA GLN A 173 -2.07 3.71 -17.05
C GLN A 173 -3.10 4.76 -16.62
N TYR A 174 -3.17 5.05 -15.32
CA TYR A 174 -4.17 5.95 -14.73
C TYR A 174 -3.58 7.30 -14.29
N GLY A 175 -2.37 7.63 -14.74
CA GLY A 175 -1.77 8.96 -14.51
C GLY A 175 -1.58 9.30 -13.04
N VAL A 176 -0.98 8.39 -12.26
CA VAL A 176 -0.50 8.66 -10.90
C VAL A 176 1.01 8.78 -10.96
N ASP A 177 1.54 9.98 -10.73
CA ASP A 177 2.98 10.22 -10.73
C ASP A 177 3.67 9.64 -9.50
N TYR A 178 4.94 9.27 -9.62
CA TYR A 178 5.76 8.76 -8.52
C TYR A 178 7.25 8.90 -8.85
N ASP A 179 8.06 9.08 -7.81
CA ASP A 179 9.51 9.21 -7.95
C ASP A 179 10.26 7.91 -7.58
N ASP A 180 11.60 7.95 -7.62
CA ASP A 180 12.46 6.82 -7.28
C ASP A 180 12.29 6.34 -5.84
N GLU A 181 12.02 7.26 -4.91
CA GLU A 181 11.88 6.93 -3.50
C GLU A 181 10.58 6.16 -3.25
N ILE A 182 9.47 6.63 -3.82
CA ILE A 182 8.19 5.92 -3.82
C ILE A 182 8.34 4.57 -4.54
N SER A 183 9.07 4.55 -5.66
CA SER A 183 9.28 3.33 -6.43
C SER A 183 9.95 2.24 -5.60
N LEU A 184 11.11 2.54 -4.99
CA LEU A 184 11.79 1.62 -4.09
C LEU A 184 10.92 1.27 -2.86
N GLY A 185 10.14 2.25 -2.39
CA GLY A 185 9.11 2.07 -1.36
C GLY A 185 8.15 0.93 -1.68
N ILE A 186 7.58 0.91 -2.88
CA ILE A 186 6.64 -0.11 -3.36
C ILE A 186 7.37 -1.41 -3.73
N ILE A 187 8.54 -1.36 -4.37
CA ILE A 187 9.28 -2.57 -4.80
C ILE A 187 9.62 -3.45 -3.60
N PHE A 188 10.05 -2.84 -2.49
CA PHE A 188 10.58 -3.55 -1.32
C PHE A 188 9.65 -3.52 -0.10
N HIS A 189 8.37 -3.15 -0.25
CA HIS A 189 7.43 -3.05 0.89
C HIS A 189 7.15 -4.39 1.58
N HIS A 190 7.40 -5.53 0.92
CA HIS A 190 7.36 -6.85 1.56
C HIS A 190 8.66 -7.19 2.31
N GLY A 191 9.57 -6.24 2.53
CA GLY A 191 10.83 -6.47 3.23
C GLY A 191 11.66 -7.57 2.59
N LYS A 192 12.21 -8.48 3.40
CA LYS A 192 13.03 -9.63 2.92
C LYS A 192 12.24 -10.62 2.03
N TRP A 193 10.92 -10.47 1.92
CA TRP A 193 10.07 -11.26 1.02
C TRP A 193 9.83 -10.61 -0.35
N ALA A 194 10.43 -9.45 -0.61
CA ALA A 194 10.45 -8.86 -1.94
C ALA A 194 11.08 -9.83 -2.96
N ARG A 195 10.56 -9.84 -4.20
CA ARG A 195 11.01 -10.77 -5.25
C ARG A 195 12.03 -10.17 -6.23
N TYR A 196 12.43 -8.93 -5.98
CA TYR A 196 13.46 -8.23 -6.74
C TYR A 196 14.80 -8.35 -6.01
N GLU A 197 15.87 -8.57 -6.78
CA GLU A 197 17.24 -8.72 -6.30
C GLU A 197 18.21 -7.84 -7.10
N PRO A 198 19.26 -7.28 -6.47
CA PRO A 198 19.59 -7.39 -5.05
C PRO A 198 18.60 -6.62 -4.17
N PHE A 199 18.33 -7.14 -2.97
CA PHE A 199 17.52 -6.44 -1.98
C PHE A 199 18.14 -5.08 -1.58
N LYS A 200 17.52 -3.99 -2.06
CA LYS A 200 17.96 -2.59 -1.90
C LYS A 200 16.84 -1.73 -1.28
N PRO A 201 16.33 -2.06 -0.08
CA PRO A 201 15.23 -1.30 0.53
C PRO A 201 15.67 0.12 0.86
N ASN A 202 14.74 1.06 0.78
CA ASN A 202 14.89 2.39 1.38
C ASN A 202 14.07 2.48 2.68
N ARG A 203 14.24 3.56 3.43
CA ARG A 203 13.54 3.75 4.70
C ARG A 203 12.02 3.84 4.52
N LEU A 204 11.56 4.28 3.35
CA LEU A 204 10.14 4.30 2.99
C LEU A 204 9.58 2.87 2.87
N SER A 205 10.25 1.97 2.14
CA SER A 205 9.86 0.56 2.04
C SER A 205 9.83 -0.14 3.40
N GLU A 206 10.78 0.16 4.28
CA GLU A 206 10.81 -0.40 5.63
C GLU A 206 9.61 0.08 6.47
N LEU A 207 9.27 1.37 6.40
CA LEU A 207 8.11 1.91 7.09
C LEU A 207 6.80 1.28 6.58
N ILE A 208 6.62 1.17 5.26
CA ILE A 208 5.43 0.54 4.67
C ILE A 208 5.38 -0.93 5.07
N HIS A 209 6.52 -1.62 5.08
CA HIS A 209 6.59 -3.01 5.52
C HIS A 209 6.13 -3.18 6.97
N ILE A 210 6.61 -2.35 7.89
CA ILE A 210 6.18 -2.38 9.29
C ILE A 210 4.68 -2.13 9.40
N ALA A 211 4.16 -1.14 8.69
CA ALA A 211 2.74 -0.80 8.70
C ALA A 211 1.86 -1.93 8.14
N ASP A 212 2.30 -2.60 7.07
CA ASP A 212 1.64 -3.76 6.46
C ASP A 212 1.58 -4.97 7.42
N MET A 213 2.70 -5.25 8.08
CA MET A 213 2.79 -6.32 9.09
C MET A 213 1.87 -6.05 10.29
N ILE A 214 1.78 -4.80 10.75
CA ILE A 214 0.86 -4.41 11.83
C ILE A 214 -0.59 -4.53 11.36
N ALA A 215 -0.92 -3.98 10.19
CA ALA A 215 -2.27 -4.00 9.63
C ALA A 215 -2.80 -5.43 9.47
N SER A 216 -1.94 -6.38 9.09
CA SER A 216 -2.30 -7.79 8.92
C SER A 216 -2.86 -8.45 10.19
N GLN A 217 -2.49 -7.98 11.39
CA GLN A 217 -2.99 -8.53 12.66
C GLN A 217 -4.49 -8.26 12.88
N TYR A 218 -5.05 -7.24 12.24
CA TYR A 218 -6.44 -6.83 12.46
C TYR A 218 -7.45 -7.66 11.66
N TYR A 219 -6.98 -8.50 10.73
CA TYR A 219 -7.82 -9.36 9.92
C TYR A 219 -7.95 -10.79 10.46
N ASP A 220 -7.29 -11.07 11.59
CA ASP A 220 -7.34 -12.33 12.35
C ASP A 220 -8.30 -12.30 13.55
N ILE A 221 -9.05 -11.21 13.72
CA ILE A 221 -9.97 -10.97 14.83
C ILE A 221 -11.40 -11.36 14.44
#